data_AF-A0A348W7P1-F1
#
_entry.id   AF-A0A348W7P1-F1
#
_cell.length_a   1.000
_cell.length_b   1.000
_cell.length_c   1.000
_cell.angle_alpha   90.00
_cell.angle_beta   90.00
_cell.angle_gamma   90.00
#
_symmetry.space_group_name_H-M   'P 1'
#
loop_
_entity.id
_entity.type
_entity.pdbx_description
1 polymer ?
#
loop_
_entity_poly.entity_id
_entity_poly.type
_entity_poly.pdbx_seq_one_letter_code
_entity_poly.pdbx_strand_id
1 'polypeptide(L)'
;LIFRKDGKIHADNTDGYGFMKNLESAGSNWRPGDGPAALLGAGGAARAVIAALLDAGVPEILISNRTRVRADALQEEFGKRLHVFDWVQAGNMMDDAKLVVNTTSLGMMGKQPLRVPLDGLRPGTLVTDLVYAPLKTR
;
A
#
# COMPACT_ATOMS: atom_id res chain seq x y z
N LEU A 1 9.38 18.61 -3.30
CA LEU A 1 9.14 20.05 -3.60
C LEU A 1 10.25 20.56 -4.51
N ILE A 2 9.89 21.28 -5.56
CA ILE A 2 10.83 21.93 -6.48
C ILE A 2 10.54 23.42 -6.44
N PHE A 3 11.54 24.21 -6.04
CA PHE A 3 11.46 25.66 -6.04
C PHE A 3 11.87 26.17 -7.43
N ARG A 4 10.94 26.79 -8.14
CA ARG A 4 11.17 27.30 -9.50
C ARG A 4 11.77 28.69 -9.43
N LYS A 5 12.52 29.06 -10.49
CA LYS A 5 13.20 30.37 -10.61
C LYS A 5 12.22 31.56 -10.58
N ASP A 6 10.93 31.33 -10.86
CA ASP A 6 9.85 32.32 -10.79
C ASP A 6 9.25 32.48 -9.37
N GLY A 7 9.85 31.86 -8.35
CA GLY A 7 9.38 31.90 -6.97
C GLY A 7 8.21 30.96 -6.68
N LYS A 8 7.72 30.20 -7.66
CA LYS A 8 6.64 29.21 -7.43
C LYS A 8 7.19 27.91 -6.85
N ILE A 9 6.37 27.28 -6.01
CA ILE A 9 6.65 25.96 -5.46
C ILE A 9 5.84 24.94 -6.24
N HIS A 10 6.54 23.95 -6.81
CA HIS A 10 5.91 22.77 -7.41
C HIS A 10 6.05 21.59 -6.46
N ALA A 11 4.91 21.07 -5.99
CA ALA A 11 4.84 19.85 -5.21
C ALA A 11 4.41 18.71 -6.12
N ASP A 12 5.26 17.70 -6.23
CA ASP A 12 4.97 16.45 -6.92
C ASP A 12 5.34 15.30 -5.97
N ASN A 13 4.67 14.17 -6.12
CA ASN A 13 4.92 12.97 -5.34
C ASN A 13 5.24 11.80 -6.28
N THR A 14 6.55 11.53 -6.41
CA THR A 14 7.06 10.45 -7.25
C THR A 14 6.94 9.07 -6.61
N ASP A 15 6.52 8.96 -5.34
CA ASP A 15 6.48 7.69 -4.61
C ASP A 15 5.51 6.71 -5.29
N GLY A 16 4.35 7.19 -5.75
CA GLY A 16 3.37 6.35 -6.46
C GLY A 16 3.91 5.82 -7.79
N TYR A 17 4.58 6.68 -8.58
CA TYR A 17 5.23 6.27 -9.82
C TYR A 17 6.36 5.26 -9.58
N GLY A 18 7.24 5.54 -8.61
CA GLY A 18 8.34 4.65 -8.26
C GLY A 18 7.85 3.28 -7.77
N PHE A 19 6.75 3.27 -7.01
CA PHE A 19 6.08 2.05 -6.57
C PHE A 19 5.55 1.23 -7.74
N MET A 20 4.81 1.83 -8.68
CA MET A 20 4.30 1.10 -9.86
C MET A 20 5.42 0.53 -10.72
N LYS A 21 6.51 1.30 -10.92
CA LYS A 21 7.70 0.81 -11.64
C LYS A 21 8.39 -0.35 -10.93
N ASN A 22 8.38 -0.36 -9.60
CA ASN A 22 8.91 -1.48 -8.82
C ASN A 22 8.07 -2.76 -9.03
N LEU A 23 6.73 -2.65 -9.00
CA LEU A 23 5.83 -3.78 -9.27
C LEU A 23 6.05 -4.36 -10.67
N GLU A 24 6.19 -3.51 -11.69
CA GLU A 24 6.49 -3.91 -13.07
C GLU A 24 7.86 -4.61 -13.18
N SER A 25 8.88 -4.06 -12.52
CA SER A 25 10.26 -4.55 -12.60
C SER A 25 10.49 -5.85 -11.82
N ALA A 26 9.62 -6.18 -10.86
CA ALA A 26 9.71 -7.43 -10.08
C ALA A 26 9.46 -8.69 -10.94
N GLY A 27 9.07 -8.55 -12.21
CA GLY A 27 8.79 -9.68 -13.09
C GLY A 27 7.54 -10.48 -12.67
N SER A 28 6.65 -9.84 -11.92
CA SER A 28 5.40 -10.45 -11.49
C SER A 28 4.41 -10.54 -12.65
N ASN A 29 3.54 -11.55 -12.64
CA ASN A 29 2.42 -11.66 -13.57
C ASN A 29 1.18 -10.88 -13.12
N TRP A 30 1.28 -10.15 -11.99
CA TRP A 30 0.17 -9.39 -11.42
C TRP A 30 -0.20 -8.21 -12.33
N ARG A 31 -1.50 -7.98 -12.47
CA ARG A 31 -2.08 -6.85 -13.21
C ARG A 31 -3.05 -6.09 -12.31
N PRO A 32 -3.17 -4.76 -12.46
CA PRO A 32 -4.08 -3.95 -11.64
C PRO A 32 -5.52 -4.50 -11.58
N GLY A 33 -6.05 -4.99 -12.69
CA GLY A 33 -7.42 -5.51 -12.77
C GLY A 33 -7.63 -6.91 -12.18
N ASP A 34 -6.59 -7.60 -11.69
CA ASP A 34 -6.70 -8.99 -11.23
C ASP A 34 -7.54 -9.14 -9.95
N GLY A 35 -7.70 -8.06 -9.18
CA GLY A 35 -8.49 -8.03 -7.97
C GLY A 35 -8.03 -6.99 -6.95
N PRO A 36 -8.54 -7.06 -5.72
CA PRO A 36 -8.25 -6.08 -4.69
C PRO A 36 -6.77 -6.02 -4.30
N ALA A 37 -6.32 -4.84 -3.86
CA ALA A 37 -5.03 -4.67 -3.21
C ALA A 37 -5.21 -4.42 -1.70
N ALA A 38 -4.54 -5.20 -0.87
CA ALA A 38 -4.52 -5.08 0.58
C ALA A 38 -3.34 -4.21 1.04
N LEU A 39 -3.62 -3.12 1.77
CA LEU A 39 -2.64 -2.19 2.31
C LEU A 39 -2.63 -2.25 3.83
N LEU A 40 -1.46 -2.52 4.38
CA LEU A 40 -1.19 -2.38 5.81
C LEU A 40 -0.54 -1.03 6.04
N GLY A 41 -1.25 -0.14 6.74
CA GLY A 41 -0.82 1.23 7.05
C GLY A 41 -1.64 2.30 6.33
N ALA A 42 -1.73 3.47 6.97
CA ALA A 42 -2.46 4.63 6.49
C ALA A 42 -1.62 5.92 6.64
N GLY A 43 -0.34 5.86 6.22
CA GLY A 43 0.60 6.99 6.25
C GLY A 43 0.71 7.72 4.91
N GLY A 44 1.67 8.65 4.80
CA GLY A 44 1.91 9.38 3.55
C GLY A 44 2.25 8.48 2.36
N ALA A 45 3.05 7.43 2.59
CA ALA A 45 3.35 6.43 1.56
C ALA A 45 2.09 5.66 1.12
N ALA A 46 1.22 5.29 2.06
CA ALA A 46 -0.04 4.62 1.76
C ALA A 46 -0.90 5.46 0.81
N ARG A 47 -1.03 6.78 1.08
CA ARG A 47 -1.76 7.71 0.22
C ARG A 47 -1.23 7.71 -1.22
N ALA A 48 0.08 7.78 -1.41
CA ALA A 48 0.70 7.76 -2.73
C ALA A 48 0.45 6.44 -3.48
N VAL A 49 0.57 5.31 -2.76
CA VAL A 49 0.28 3.97 -3.29
C VAL A 49 -1.19 3.82 -3.68
N ILE A 50 -2.13 4.26 -2.84
CA ILE A 50 -3.57 4.21 -3.11
C ILE A 50 -3.90 4.94 -4.40
N ALA A 51 -3.42 6.18 -4.54
CA ALA A 51 -3.65 6.98 -5.74
C ALA A 51 -3.14 6.25 -6.99
N ALA A 52 -1.89 5.78 -6.95
CA ALA A 52 -1.27 5.10 -8.08
C ALA A 52 -1.98 3.79 -8.46
N LEU A 53 -2.41 2.98 -7.48
CA LEU A 53 -3.13 1.74 -7.73
C LEU A 53 -4.52 1.98 -8.31
N LEU A 54 -5.26 2.95 -7.78
CA LEU A 54 -6.59 3.30 -8.29
C LEU A 54 -6.52 3.88 -9.72
N ASP A 55 -5.50 4.69 -10.01
CA ASP A 55 -5.26 5.24 -11.35
C ASP A 55 -4.84 4.14 -12.34
N ALA A 56 -4.11 3.12 -11.88
CA ALA A 56 -3.73 1.96 -12.67
C ALA A 56 -4.90 0.99 -12.94
N GLY A 57 -6.05 1.18 -12.30
CA GLY A 57 -7.26 0.38 -12.52
C GLY A 57 -7.45 -0.76 -11.52
N VAL A 58 -6.82 -0.71 -10.35
CA VAL A 58 -7.17 -1.64 -9.25
C VAL A 58 -8.63 -1.43 -8.86
N PRO A 59 -9.46 -2.49 -8.81
CA PRO A 59 -10.88 -2.34 -8.57
C PRO A 59 -11.18 -1.84 -7.15
N GLU A 60 -10.46 -2.36 -6.15
CA GLU A 60 -10.70 -2.09 -4.73
C GLU A 60 -9.40 -2.08 -3.92
N ILE A 61 -9.37 -1.25 -2.89
CA ILE A 61 -8.31 -1.20 -1.88
C ILE A 61 -8.89 -1.65 -0.54
N LEU A 62 -8.32 -2.70 0.03
CA LEU A 62 -8.59 -3.12 1.40
C LEU A 62 -7.52 -2.49 2.28
N ILE A 63 -7.88 -1.71 3.30
CA ILE A 63 -6.90 -0.99 4.12
C ILE A 63 -7.11 -1.27 5.60
N SER A 64 -6.00 -1.52 6.30
CA SER A 64 -6.01 -1.63 7.74
C SER A 64 -4.87 -0.84 8.36
N ASN A 65 -5.14 -0.18 9.49
CA ASN A 65 -4.16 0.59 10.23
C ASN A 65 -4.44 0.52 11.73
N ARG A 66 -3.39 0.43 12.56
CA ARG A 66 -3.52 0.37 14.03
C ARG A 66 -4.33 1.53 14.62
N THR A 67 -4.26 2.70 13.99
CA THR A 67 -5.12 3.84 14.32
C THR A 67 -6.18 3.96 13.23
N ARG A 68 -7.35 3.37 13.45
CA ARG A 68 -8.42 3.24 12.46
C ARG A 68 -8.80 4.56 11.79
N VAL A 69 -8.91 5.64 12.56
CA VAL A 69 -9.29 6.98 12.06
C VAL A 69 -8.43 7.48 10.90
N ARG A 70 -7.17 7.03 10.79
CA ARG A 70 -6.29 7.38 9.66
C ARG A 70 -6.69 6.66 8.37
N ALA A 71 -7.14 5.41 8.48
CA ALA A 71 -7.68 4.66 7.35
C ALA A 71 -9.05 5.19 6.94
N ASP A 72 -9.90 5.54 7.91
CA ASP A 72 -11.20 6.18 7.65
C ASP A 72 -11.02 7.51 6.88
N ALA A 73 -10.06 8.36 7.29
CA ALA A 73 -9.74 9.60 6.57
C ALA A 73 -9.29 9.37 5.11
N LEU A 74 -8.57 8.28 4.83
CA LEU A 74 -8.22 7.91 3.46
C LEU A 74 -9.45 7.39 2.69
N GLN A 75 -10.35 6.65 3.33
CA GLN A 75 -11.61 6.24 2.73
C GLN A 75 -12.49 7.44 2.35
N GLU A 76 -12.57 8.45 3.22
CA GLU A 76 -13.29 9.70 2.92
C GLU A 76 -12.70 10.42 1.70
N GLU A 77 -11.37 10.40 1.56
CA GLU A 77 -10.66 11.06 0.45
C GLU A 77 -10.78 10.32 -0.88
N PHE A 78 -10.60 9.00 -0.89
CA PHE A 78 -10.56 8.19 -2.12
C PHE A 78 -11.90 7.52 -2.45
N GLY A 79 -12.87 7.59 -1.54
CA GLY A 79 -14.24 7.14 -1.75
C GLY A 79 -14.45 5.63 -1.60
N LYS A 80 -15.57 5.16 -2.13
CA LYS A 80 -16.16 3.83 -1.87
C LYS A 80 -15.33 2.62 -2.37
N ARG A 81 -14.25 2.86 -3.14
CA ARG A 81 -13.32 1.81 -3.57
C ARG A 81 -12.33 1.43 -2.46
N LEU A 82 -12.27 2.21 -1.38
CA LEU A 82 -11.51 1.85 -0.18
C LEU A 82 -12.43 1.23 0.86
N HIS A 83 -12.03 0.08 1.38
CA HIS A 83 -12.72 -0.64 2.45
C HIS A 83 -11.81 -0.73 3.68
N VAL A 84 -12.26 -0.15 4.79
CA VAL A 84 -11.48 -0.14 6.04
C VAL A 84 -11.76 -1.38 6.86
N PHE A 85 -10.70 -2.08 7.24
CA PHE A 85 -10.71 -3.22 8.16
C PHE A 85 -10.08 -2.84 9.49
N ASP A 86 -10.64 -3.37 10.59
CA ASP A 86 -9.98 -3.27 11.88
C ASP A 86 -8.63 -3.99 11.85
N TRP A 87 -7.66 -3.47 12.61
CA TRP A 87 -6.31 -4.07 12.66
C TRP A 87 -6.33 -5.55 13.09
N VAL A 88 -7.24 -5.90 14.00
CA VAL A 88 -7.42 -7.28 14.45
C VAL A 88 -7.97 -8.21 13.37
N GLN A 89 -8.54 -7.64 12.30
CA GLN A 89 -9.09 -8.35 11.14
C GLN A 89 -8.20 -8.22 9.90
N ALA A 90 -7.01 -7.62 10.00
CA ALA A 90 -6.13 -7.38 8.86
C ALA A 90 -5.75 -8.66 8.09
N GLY A 91 -5.72 -9.82 8.76
CA GLY A 91 -5.49 -11.12 8.12
C GLY A 91 -6.60 -11.51 7.13
N ASN A 92 -7.85 -11.12 7.38
CA ASN A 92 -8.98 -11.45 6.51
C ASN A 92 -8.87 -10.78 5.12
N MET A 93 -8.09 -9.69 5.01
CA MET A 93 -7.83 -9.04 3.74
C MET A 93 -7.01 -9.92 2.77
N MET A 94 -6.25 -10.88 3.31
CA MET A 94 -5.34 -11.72 2.51
C MET A 94 -6.11 -12.73 1.65
N ASP A 95 -7.31 -13.13 2.07
CA ASP A 95 -8.12 -14.16 1.42
C ASP A 95 -8.54 -13.80 -0.01
N ASP A 96 -8.70 -12.50 -0.30
CA ASP A 96 -9.18 -12.00 -1.58
C ASP A 96 -8.14 -11.14 -2.33
N ALA A 97 -7.10 -10.67 -1.64
CA ALA A 97 -6.12 -9.77 -2.21
C ALA A 97 -5.22 -10.43 -3.27
N LYS A 98 -5.03 -9.72 -4.38
CA LYS A 98 -4.05 -10.07 -5.43
C LYS A 98 -2.71 -9.36 -5.27
N LEU A 99 -2.72 -8.25 -4.55
CA LEU A 99 -1.55 -7.51 -4.15
C LEU A 99 -1.63 -7.22 -2.66
N VAL A 100 -0.55 -7.46 -1.92
CA VAL A 100 -0.41 -7.07 -0.51
C VAL A 100 0.76 -6.13 -0.37
N VAL A 101 0.52 -4.98 0.26
CA VAL A 101 1.49 -3.91 0.41
C VAL A 101 1.65 -3.57 1.89
N ASN A 102 2.85 -3.77 2.43
CA ASN A 102 3.21 -3.18 3.72
C ASN A 102 3.67 -1.74 3.51
N THR A 103 2.86 -0.78 3.94
CA THR A 103 3.19 0.66 3.95
C THR A 103 3.50 1.17 5.36
N THR A 104 3.51 0.28 6.36
CA THR A 104 3.90 0.61 7.72
C THR A 104 5.42 0.68 7.87
N SER A 105 5.90 1.19 8.99
CA SER A 105 7.30 1.05 9.38
C SER A 105 7.60 -0.26 10.12
N LEU A 106 6.64 -1.19 10.23
CA LEU A 106 6.85 -2.48 10.90
C LEU A 106 7.71 -3.38 9.99
N GLY A 107 8.62 -4.15 10.60
CA GLY A 107 9.63 -4.93 9.86
C GLY A 107 10.90 -4.15 9.51
N MET A 108 10.88 -2.81 9.60
CA MET A 108 12.07 -1.98 9.45
C MET A 108 13.07 -2.20 10.59
N MET A 109 14.36 -2.06 10.30
CA MET A 109 15.42 -2.18 11.31
C MET A 109 15.15 -1.26 12.52
N GLY A 110 15.16 -1.83 13.73
CA GLY A 110 14.85 -1.10 14.97
C GLY A 110 13.36 -0.86 15.24
N LYS A 111 12.45 -1.41 14.42
CA LYS A 111 11.01 -1.39 14.66
C LYS A 111 10.49 -2.80 15.00
N GLN A 112 9.27 -2.84 15.52
CA GLN A 112 8.59 -4.11 15.80
C GLN A 112 8.34 -4.88 14.50
N PRO A 113 8.34 -6.22 14.54
CA PRO A 113 8.00 -7.05 13.39
C PRO A 113 6.54 -6.82 12.97
N LEU A 114 6.25 -7.03 11.69
CA LEU A 114 4.89 -7.08 11.21
C LEU A 114 4.25 -8.39 11.70
N ARG A 115 3.21 -8.28 12.53
CA ARG A 115 2.45 -9.44 13.03
C ARG A 115 1.03 -9.39 12.48
N VAL A 116 0.89 -9.75 11.21
CA VAL A 116 -0.39 -9.95 10.54
C VAL A 116 -0.36 -11.37 9.98
N PRO A 117 -1.38 -12.22 10.26
CA PRO A 117 -1.46 -13.53 9.65
C PRO A 117 -1.50 -13.41 8.12
N LEU A 118 -0.61 -14.15 7.45
CA LEU A 118 -0.52 -14.19 5.99
C LEU A 118 -1.01 -15.53 5.43
N ASP A 119 -1.62 -16.37 6.28
CA ASP A 119 -2.02 -17.74 5.94
C ASP A 119 -3.14 -17.78 4.87
N GLY A 120 -3.86 -16.67 4.70
CA GLY A 120 -4.88 -16.48 3.65
C GLY A 120 -4.33 -16.17 2.27
N LEU A 121 -3.02 -15.92 2.12
CA LEU A 121 -2.41 -15.62 0.83
C LEU A 121 -2.60 -16.76 -0.16
N ARG A 122 -3.11 -16.43 -1.36
CA ARG A 122 -3.28 -17.41 -2.44
C ARG A 122 -2.03 -17.50 -3.31
N PRO A 123 -1.78 -18.65 -3.96
CA PRO A 123 -0.77 -18.74 -5.00
C PRO A 123 -0.96 -17.66 -6.06
N GLY A 124 0.12 -16.96 -6.40
CA GLY A 124 0.10 -15.85 -7.36
C GLY A 124 -0.22 -14.48 -6.76
N THR A 125 -0.53 -14.36 -5.47
CA THR A 125 -0.61 -13.06 -4.79
C THR A 125 0.78 -12.42 -4.75
N LEU A 126 0.88 -11.17 -5.23
CA LEU A 126 2.10 -10.39 -5.14
C LEU A 126 2.18 -9.74 -3.75
N VAL A 127 3.31 -9.90 -3.06
CA VAL A 127 3.56 -9.25 -1.78
C VAL A 127 4.74 -8.30 -1.94
N THR A 128 4.58 -7.06 -1.51
CA THR A 128 5.62 -6.04 -1.56
C THR A 128 5.69 -5.27 -0.25
N ASP A 129 6.90 -4.86 0.10
CA ASP A 129 7.18 -4.08 1.30
C ASP A 129 7.83 -2.75 0.89
N LEU A 130 7.31 -1.62 1.40
CA LEU A 130 7.95 -0.31 1.20
C LEU A 130 9.13 -0.09 2.16
N VAL A 131 9.36 -1.02 3.10
CA VAL A 131 10.57 -1.05 3.93
C VAL A 131 11.77 -1.38 3.05
N TYR A 132 12.65 -0.40 2.86
CA TYR A 132 13.89 -0.55 2.10
C TYR A 132 15.07 -1.09 2.93
N ALA A 133 14.93 -1.19 4.26
CA ALA A 133 15.97 -1.65 5.18
C ALA A 133 15.38 -2.43 6.37
N PRO A 134 15.61 -3.76 6.48
CA PRO A 134 16.42 -4.62 5.61
C PRO A 134 15.75 -4.90 4.24
N LEU A 135 16.55 -5.28 3.23
CA LEU A 135 16.06 -5.67 1.89
C LEU A 135 15.12 -6.89 1.91
N LYS A 136 15.12 -7.69 2.99
CA LYS A 136 14.16 -8.77 3.25
C LYS A 136 13.59 -8.60 4.65
N THR A 137 12.31 -8.29 4.74
CA THR A 137 11.55 -8.29 6.00
C THR A 137 11.15 -9.72 6.38
N ARG A 138 10.76 -9.91 7.65
CA ARG A 138 10.41 -11.22 8.24
C ARG A 138 8.91 -11.42 8.30
#